data_AF-A0A2V6V9Z9-F1
#
_entry.id   AF-A0A2V6V9Z9-F1
#
_cell.length_a   1.000
_cell.length_b   1.000
_cell.length_c   1.000
_cell.angle_alpha   90.00
_cell.angle_beta   90.00
_cell.angle_gamma   90.00
#
_symmetry.space_group_name_H-M   'P 1'
#
loop_
_entity.id
_entity.type
_entity.pdbx_description
1 polymer ?
#
loop_
_entity_poly.entity_id
_entity_poly.type
_entity_poly.pdbx_seq_one_letter_code
_entity_poly.pdbx_strand_id
1 'polypeptide(L)'
;MAELNRLIDAQRLPSPRGSIRFGSAAGKHGPDHGFLNWGEPFCRLLDHEAIMPILRLRLGDCFRLDRLYGIRMHKGQTMGAMHADYGASALNSFTRPGERFHFAPNGIYEGFTVVAWSLTDAGSAYGGFWCIPGSHKSHFKLPRQIHEAPEKASCVVIPEIPAGSVVLFSEAVMHGTAPWRADHERRTLLYKYCVSQMAWSRARVLPPPDVRLTPRQEALLTEPADPHTFVPSLFSDGPGVER
;
A
#
# COMPACT_ATOMS: atom_id res chain seq x y z
N MET A 1 -5.03 -8.95 15.73
CA MET A 1 -5.89 -9.40 14.60
C MET A 1 -7.37 -9.51 14.97
N ALA A 2 -7.76 -10.33 15.96
CA ALA A 2 -9.17 -10.48 16.35
C ALA A 2 -9.86 -9.15 16.69
N GLU A 3 -9.14 -8.27 17.39
CA GLU A 3 -9.59 -6.91 17.72
C GLU A 3 -9.90 -6.06 16.47
N LEU A 4 -9.01 -6.05 15.47
CA LEU A 4 -9.20 -5.33 14.20
C LEU A 4 -10.43 -5.86 13.46
N ASN A 5 -10.60 -7.18 13.38
CA ASN A 5 -11.77 -7.78 12.75
C ASN A 5 -13.06 -7.36 13.43
N ARG A 6 -13.11 -7.41 14.78
CA ARG A 6 -14.26 -6.94 15.55
C ARG A 6 -14.59 -5.46 15.29
N LEU A 7 -13.58 -4.59 15.19
CA LEU A 7 -13.79 -3.16 14.90
C LEU A 7 -14.30 -2.93 13.47
N ILE A 8 -13.84 -3.71 12.49
CA ILE A 8 -14.38 -3.71 11.13
C ILE A 8 -15.85 -4.16 11.14
N ASP A 9 -16.17 -5.23 11.87
CA ASP A 9 -17.54 -5.74 11.97
C ASP A 9 -18.50 -4.73 12.63
N ALA A 10 -18.02 -3.98 13.62
CA ALA A 10 -18.79 -2.92 14.28
C ALA A 10 -19.22 -1.80 13.33
N GLN A 11 -18.51 -1.59 12.21
CA GLN A 11 -18.87 -0.59 11.20
C GLN A 11 -20.09 -1.00 10.36
N ARG A 12 -20.54 -2.27 10.43
CA ARG A 12 -21.70 -2.80 9.67
C ARG A 12 -21.64 -2.45 8.17
N LEU A 13 -20.44 -2.53 7.60
CA LEU A 13 -20.18 -2.19 6.22
C LEU A 13 -21.09 -3.00 5.27
N PRO A 14 -21.58 -2.41 4.16
CA PRO A 14 -22.39 -3.12 3.19
C PRO A 14 -21.61 -4.27 2.54
N SER A 15 -22.34 -5.13 1.85
CA SER A 15 -21.74 -6.22 1.08
C SER A 15 -20.68 -5.68 0.09
N PRO A 16 -19.51 -6.32 -0.03
CA PRO A 16 -18.44 -5.90 -0.94
C PRO A 16 -18.76 -6.04 -2.43
N ARG A 17 -20.00 -6.42 -2.81
CA ARG A 17 -20.42 -6.54 -4.23
C ARG A 17 -20.37 -5.21 -4.99
N GLY A 18 -20.71 -4.09 -4.34
CA GLY A 18 -20.69 -2.77 -4.96
C GLY A 18 -19.30 -2.10 -4.93
N SER A 19 -18.56 -2.30 -3.85
CA SER A 19 -17.17 -1.88 -3.70
C SER A 19 -16.49 -2.82 -2.73
N ILE A 20 -15.37 -3.40 -3.16
CA ILE A 20 -14.55 -4.21 -2.24
C ILE A 20 -13.69 -3.33 -1.33
N ARG A 21 -13.59 -2.01 -1.58
CA ARG A 21 -12.82 -1.09 -0.75
C ARG A 21 -13.67 -0.54 0.38
N PHE A 22 -13.07 -0.39 1.55
CA PHE A 22 -13.68 0.22 2.73
C PHE A 22 -12.71 1.15 3.46
N GLY A 23 -13.24 2.00 4.34
CA GLY A 23 -12.43 2.85 5.24
C GLY A 23 -11.31 3.60 4.52
N SER A 24 -11.61 4.15 3.34
CA SER A 24 -10.60 4.77 2.48
C SER A 24 -10.36 6.22 2.85
N ALA A 25 -9.12 6.67 2.75
CA ALA A 25 -8.75 8.08 2.88
C ALA A 25 -7.72 8.46 1.82
N ALA A 26 -7.86 9.67 1.26
CA ALA A 26 -7.03 10.18 0.18
C ALA A 26 -7.04 9.30 -1.09
N GLY A 27 -6.03 9.49 -1.95
CA GLY A 27 -5.96 8.82 -3.24
C GLY A 27 -7.07 9.31 -4.17
N LYS A 28 -7.96 8.38 -4.58
CA LYS A 28 -9.15 8.71 -5.40
C LYS A 28 -10.30 9.29 -4.56
N HIS A 29 -10.18 9.27 -3.24
CA HIS A 29 -11.14 9.86 -2.30
C HIS A 29 -10.62 11.20 -1.81
N GLY A 30 -11.51 12.01 -1.23
CA GLY A 30 -11.14 13.26 -0.58
C GLY A 30 -10.31 13.04 0.71
N PRO A 31 -9.94 14.14 1.39
CA PRO A 31 -9.34 14.06 2.71
C PRO A 31 -10.32 13.42 3.71
N ASP A 32 -9.86 12.42 4.45
CA ASP A 32 -10.63 11.66 5.44
C ASP A 32 -9.65 10.99 6.43
N HIS A 33 -10.16 10.47 7.54
CA HIS A 33 -9.39 9.65 8.48
C HIS A 33 -9.33 8.17 8.05
N GLY A 34 -10.31 7.75 7.24
CA GLY A 34 -10.54 6.38 6.83
C GLY A 34 -10.67 5.45 8.04
N PHE A 35 -10.12 4.24 7.94
CA PHE A 35 -10.21 3.28 9.06
C PHE A 35 -9.39 3.70 10.31
N LEU A 36 -8.56 4.75 10.26
CA LEU A 36 -7.84 5.20 11.46
C LEU A 36 -8.79 5.72 12.54
N ASN A 37 -9.95 6.24 12.13
CA ASN A 37 -10.99 6.69 13.06
C ASN A 37 -11.81 5.54 13.68
N TRP A 38 -11.48 4.28 13.38
CA TRP A 38 -12.17 3.12 13.93
C TRP A 38 -11.52 2.57 15.20
N GLY A 39 -10.43 3.21 15.65
CA GLY A 39 -9.81 2.99 16.94
C GLY A 39 -8.29 2.89 16.88
N GLU A 40 -7.68 3.01 18.05
CA GLU A 40 -6.24 2.90 18.27
C GLU A 40 -5.58 1.67 17.61
N PRO A 41 -6.20 0.47 17.53
CA PRO A 41 -5.58 -0.67 16.87
C PRO A 41 -5.18 -0.43 15.40
N PHE A 42 -5.89 0.43 14.66
CA PHE A 42 -5.50 0.78 13.29
C PHE A 42 -4.33 1.76 13.25
N CYS A 43 -4.23 2.64 14.25
CA CYS A 43 -3.13 3.61 14.37
C CYS A 43 -1.84 2.92 14.78
N ARG A 44 -1.89 1.89 15.65
CA ARG A 44 -0.72 1.06 16.02
C ARG A 44 -0.01 0.38 14.83
N LEU A 45 -0.70 0.23 13.70
CA LEU A 45 -0.11 -0.35 12.48
C LEU A 45 0.65 0.68 11.63
N LEU A 46 0.47 1.99 11.87
CA LEU A 46 1.12 3.06 11.09
C LEU A 46 2.64 2.99 11.16
N ASP A 47 3.16 2.67 12.34
CA ASP A 47 4.59 2.67 12.66
C ASP A 47 5.04 1.38 13.37
N HIS A 48 4.38 0.27 13.06
CA HIS A 48 4.67 -1.03 13.69
C HIS A 48 6.15 -1.45 13.50
N GLU A 49 6.77 -1.98 14.55
CA GLU A 49 8.22 -2.30 14.57
C GLU A 49 8.66 -3.23 13.42
N ALA A 50 7.80 -4.18 13.03
CA ALA A 50 8.08 -5.10 11.92
C ALA A 50 8.19 -4.42 10.54
N ILE A 51 7.55 -3.26 10.32
CA ILE A 51 7.54 -2.59 9.01
C ILE A 51 8.53 -1.43 8.97
N MET A 52 8.82 -0.77 10.09
CA MET A 52 9.60 0.46 10.12
C MET A 52 11.03 0.31 9.58
N PRO A 53 11.82 -0.73 9.92
CA PRO A 53 13.14 -0.94 9.31
C PRO A 53 13.09 -1.16 7.80
N ILE A 54 12.05 -1.84 7.30
CA ILE A 54 11.87 -2.12 5.86
C ILE A 54 11.46 -0.84 5.12
N LEU A 55 10.54 -0.06 5.70
CA LEU A 55 10.17 1.26 5.19
C LEU A 55 11.38 2.20 5.18
N ARG A 56 12.20 2.21 6.23
CA ARG A 56 13.44 3.00 6.27
C ARG A 56 14.42 2.62 5.19
N LEU A 57 14.67 1.31 5.02
CA LEU A 57 15.52 0.80 3.95
C LEU A 57 15.07 1.28 2.57
N ARG A 58 13.76 1.43 2.39
CA ARG A 58 13.13 1.71 1.09
C ARG A 58 12.90 3.19 0.80
N LEU A 59 12.51 3.97 1.81
CA LEU A 59 12.06 5.35 1.71
C LEU A 59 13.00 6.34 2.41
N GLY A 60 14.05 5.83 3.06
CA GLY A 60 14.94 6.63 3.89
C GLY A 60 14.29 7.06 5.19
N ASP A 61 14.76 8.17 5.72
CA ASP A 61 14.42 8.64 7.06
C ASP A 61 13.16 9.54 7.10
N CYS A 62 12.82 10.17 5.98
CA CYS A 62 11.72 11.12 5.85
C CYS A 62 10.67 10.59 4.88
N PHE A 63 9.65 9.94 5.42
CA PHE A 63 8.51 9.45 4.65
C PHE A 63 7.20 9.70 5.39
N ARG A 64 6.09 9.57 4.68
CA ARG A 64 4.74 9.81 5.19
C ARG A 64 3.76 8.80 4.62
N LEU A 65 2.57 8.74 5.21
CA LEU A 65 1.43 8.04 4.66
C LEU A 65 0.77 8.90 3.58
N ASP A 66 0.66 8.35 2.37
CA ASP A 66 0.00 8.98 1.23
C ASP A 66 -1.51 8.77 1.24
N ARG A 67 -1.92 7.51 1.45
CA ARG A 67 -3.32 7.07 1.42
C ARG A 67 -3.48 5.74 2.15
N LEU A 68 -4.73 5.40 2.45
CA LEU A 68 -5.06 4.11 3.04
C LEU A 68 -6.43 3.63 2.56
N TYR A 69 -6.63 2.32 2.59
CA TYR A 69 -7.94 1.69 2.41
C TYR A 69 -7.88 0.22 2.77
N GLY A 70 -9.01 -0.31 3.23
CA GLY A 70 -9.19 -1.74 3.40
C GLY A 70 -9.74 -2.40 2.14
N ILE A 71 -9.51 -3.70 2.00
CA ILE A 71 -10.10 -4.57 0.96
C ILE A 71 -10.87 -5.71 1.62
N ARG A 72 -12.11 -5.93 1.18
CA ARG A 72 -13.00 -7.04 1.56
C ARG A 72 -13.56 -7.79 0.38
N MET A 73 -13.48 -9.11 0.37
CA MET A 73 -14.03 -9.93 -0.73
C MET A 73 -14.74 -11.17 -0.20
N HIS A 74 -15.84 -11.52 -0.85
CA HIS A 74 -16.56 -12.78 -0.70
C HIS A 74 -16.21 -13.74 -1.82
N LYS A 75 -16.49 -15.03 -1.62
CA LYS A 75 -16.25 -16.08 -2.61
C LYS A 75 -16.83 -15.70 -3.98
N GLY A 76 -16.04 -15.91 -5.03
CA GLY A 76 -16.40 -15.64 -6.41
C GLY A 76 -16.19 -14.19 -6.85
N GLN A 77 -15.83 -13.27 -5.95
CA GLN A 77 -15.55 -11.90 -6.35
C GLN A 77 -14.18 -11.76 -7.02
N THR A 78 -14.08 -10.83 -7.96
CA THR A 78 -12.87 -10.46 -8.69
C THR A 78 -12.63 -8.96 -8.58
N MET A 79 -11.38 -8.50 -8.72
CA MET A 79 -11.11 -7.07 -8.79
C MET A 79 -9.88 -6.72 -9.60
N GLY A 80 -10.12 -5.87 -10.60
CA GLY A 80 -9.10 -5.06 -11.28
C GLY A 80 -8.13 -5.88 -12.10
N ALA A 81 -7.75 -5.34 -13.26
CA ALA A 81 -6.60 -5.88 -13.96
C ALA A 81 -5.32 -5.63 -13.17
N MET A 82 -4.27 -6.39 -13.50
CA MET A 82 -2.94 -6.11 -12.97
C MET A 82 -2.51 -4.70 -13.37
N HIS A 83 -1.93 -3.97 -12.41
CA HIS A 83 -1.47 -2.60 -12.59
C HIS A 83 -0.18 -2.36 -11.81
N ALA A 84 0.49 -1.27 -12.18
CA ALA A 84 1.52 -0.62 -11.38
C ALA A 84 1.21 0.88 -11.39
N ASP A 85 1.29 1.55 -10.25
CA ASP A 85 1.07 3.00 -10.17
C ASP A 85 2.32 3.77 -10.63
N TYR A 86 3.49 3.11 -10.70
CA TYR A 86 4.79 3.66 -11.13
C TYR A 86 5.55 2.72 -12.08
N GLY A 87 6.66 3.21 -12.65
CA GLY A 87 7.50 2.45 -13.58
C GLY A 87 6.92 2.36 -14.99
N ALA A 88 7.53 1.53 -15.84
CA ALA A 88 7.19 1.47 -17.27
C ALA A 88 5.72 1.10 -17.52
N SER A 89 5.09 0.33 -16.63
CA SER A 89 3.68 -0.09 -16.76
C SER A 89 2.66 0.87 -16.17
N ALA A 90 3.07 2.00 -15.58
CA ALA A 90 2.13 3.01 -15.10
C ALA A 90 1.30 3.61 -16.25
N LEU A 91 0.03 3.93 -15.97
CA LEU A 91 -0.91 4.46 -16.97
C LEU A 91 -0.39 5.72 -17.68
N ASN A 92 0.29 6.59 -16.92
CA ASN A 92 0.77 7.88 -17.41
C ASN A 92 2.26 7.85 -17.80
N SER A 93 2.87 6.66 -17.89
CA SER A 93 4.26 6.51 -18.31
C SER A 93 4.33 6.22 -19.81
N PHE A 94 4.97 7.11 -20.56
CA PHE A 94 5.19 6.98 -22.00
C PHE A 94 6.61 7.43 -22.34
N THR A 95 7.23 6.71 -23.27
CA THR A 95 8.56 7.01 -23.82
C THR A 95 8.39 7.26 -25.31
N ARG A 96 8.90 8.38 -25.83
CA ARG A 96 8.92 8.62 -27.28
C ARG A 96 10.09 7.84 -27.90
N PRO A 97 9.90 7.19 -29.07
CA PRO A 97 11.00 6.55 -29.77
C PRO A 97 12.17 7.52 -30.02
N GLY A 98 13.39 7.09 -29.72
CA GLY A 98 14.61 7.88 -29.89
C GLY A 98 15.02 8.76 -28.70
N GLU A 99 14.17 8.93 -27.69
CA GLU A 99 14.55 9.62 -26.45
C GLU A 99 15.40 8.72 -25.55
N ARG A 100 16.50 9.27 -25.02
CA ARG A 100 17.33 8.59 -24.01
C ARG A 100 16.72 8.83 -22.64
N PHE A 101 16.49 7.75 -21.89
CA PHE A 101 16.09 7.79 -20.49
C PHE A 101 17.18 7.15 -19.62
N HIS A 102 17.46 7.78 -18.48
CA HIS A 102 18.36 7.23 -17.50
C HIS A 102 17.58 6.40 -16.49
N PHE A 103 17.84 5.10 -16.47
CA PHE A 103 17.40 4.23 -15.39
C PHE A 103 18.49 4.22 -14.32
N ALA A 104 18.09 4.19 -13.06
CA ALA A 104 19.06 4.07 -11.98
C ALA A 104 19.74 2.69 -12.06
N PRO A 105 21.07 2.61 -12.23
CA PRO A 105 21.72 1.40 -12.73
C PRO A 105 21.75 0.25 -11.71
N ASN A 106 21.69 0.53 -10.40
CA ASN A 106 22.03 -0.45 -9.36
C ASN A 106 21.02 -0.55 -8.21
N GLY A 107 19.77 -0.12 -8.40
CA GLY A 107 18.82 -0.11 -7.29
C GLY A 107 17.38 0.13 -7.70
N ILE A 108 16.50 -0.07 -6.72
CA ILE A 108 15.09 0.31 -6.76
C ILE A 108 15.08 1.73 -6.16
N TYR A 109 14.57 2.76 -6.83
CA TYR A 109 14.63 4.15 -6.32
C TYR A 109 13.26 4.83 -6.27
N GLU A 110 12.19 4.07 -6.53
CA GLU A 110 10.83 4.55 -6.41
C GLU A 110 10.50 4.84 -4.95
N GLY A 111 10.08 6.08 -4.68
CA GLY A 111 9.77 6.56 -3.34
C GLY A 111 8.38 6.17 -2.85
N PHE A 112 7.80 5.05 -3.30
CA PHE A 112 6.43 4.65 -2.97
C PHE A 112 6.35 3.16 -2.59
N THR A 113 5.89 2.86 -1.37
CA THR A 113 5.75 1.50 -0.84
C THR A 113 4.38 1.26 -0.24
N VAL A 114 3.80 0.10 -0.53
CA VAL A 114 2.57 -0.40 0.09
C VAL A 114 2.92 -1.35 1.21
N VAL A 115 2.19 -1.22 2.33
CA VAL A 115 2.17 -2.17 3.43
C VAL A 115 0.76 -2.74 3.51
N ALA A 116 0.62 -4.03 3.24
CA ALA A 116 -0.67 -4.73 3.21
C ALA A 116 -0.73 -5.75 4.36
N TRP A 117 -1.50 -5.43 5.40
CA TRP A 117 -1.74 -6.32 6.53
C TRP A 117 -2.91 -7.26 6.22
N SER A 118 -2.67 -8.57 6.20
CA SER A 118 -3.71 -9.57 6.00
C SER A 118 -4.34 -9.95 7.32
N LEU A 119 -5.67 -9.81 7.45
CA LEU A 119 -6.43 -10.15 8.66
C LEU A 119 -7.12 -11.51 8.56
N THR A 120 -6.97 -12.19 7.42
CA THR A 120 -7.51 -13.51 7.09
C THR A 120 -6.52 -14.22 6.18
N ASP A 121 -6.53 -15.55 6.19
CA ASP A 121 -5.65 -16.36 5.32
C ASP A 121 -5.91 -16.06 3.85
N ALA A 122 -4.84 -15.83 3.11
CA ALA A 122 -4.81 -15.66 1.66
C ALA A 122 -3.65 -16.50 1.08
N GLY A 123 -3.69 -16.77 -0.22
CA GLY A 123 -2.76 -17.73 -0.81
C GLY A 123 -3.25 -18.26 -2.13
N SER A 124 -2.45 -19.10 -2.79
CA SER A 124 -2.76 -19.67 -4.10
C SER A 124 -4.11 -20.41 -4.12
N ALA A 125 -4.49 -21.07 -3.03
CA ALA A 125 -5.78 -21.75 -2.87
C ALA A 125 -6.97 -20.78 -2.70
N TYR A 126 -6.73 -19.57 -2.19
CA TYR A 126 -7.77 -18.61 -1.78
C TYR A 126 -7.89 -17.41 -2.73
N GLY A 127 -6.82 -17.03 -3.40
CA GLY A 127 -6.66 -15.74 -4.09
C GLY A 127 -6.08 -14.67 -3.17
N GLY A 128 -6.36 -13.40 -3.47
CA GLY A 128 -5.85 -12.25 -2.71
C GLY A 128 -4.78 -11.46 -3.47
N PHE A 129 -3.68 -11.11 -2.83
CA PHE A 129 -2.60 -10.36 -3.49
C PHE A 129 -1.90 -11.23 -4.54
N TRP A 130 -1.71 -10.70 -5.73
CA TRP A 130 -0.85 -11.30 -6.75
C TRP A 130 0.17 -10.29 -7.28
N CYS A 131 1.28 -10.76 -7.81
CA CYS A 131 2.28 -9.90 -8.43
C CYS A 131 3.14 -10.64 -9.45
N ILE A 132 3.90 -9.88 -10.24
CA ILE A 132 5.07 -10.40 -10.96
C ILE A 132 6.32 -9.97 -10.19
N PRO A 133 7.00 -10.88 -9.50
CA PRO A 133 8.26 -10.56 -8.81
C PRO A 133 9.28 -9.94 -9.76
N GLY A 134 10.00 -8.92 -9.32
CA GLY A 134 11.01 -8.22 -10.12
C GLY A 134 10.48 -7.22 -11.16
N SER A 135 9.17 -7.19 -11.43
CA SER A 135 8.57 -6.29 -12.45
C SER A 135 8.74 -4.79 -12.17
N HIS A 136 9.06 -4.38 -10.94
CA HIS A 136 9.44 -3.00 -10.61
C HIS A 136 10.72 -2.54 -11.32
N LYS A 137 11.52 -3.47 -11.89
CA LYS A 137 12.67 -3.17 -12.75
C LYS A 137 12.36 -3.26 -14.25
N SER A 138 11.10 -3.56 -14.62
CA SER A 138 10.73 -3.68 -16.02
C SER A 138 10.78 -2.33 -16.72
N HIS A 139 11.42 -2.29 -17.89
CA HIS A 139 11.37 -1.16 -18.82
C HIS A 139 10.28 -1.32 -19.88
N PHE A 140 9.56 -2.43 -19.86
CA PHE A 140 8.49 -2.74 -20.81
C PHE A 140 7.12 -2.71 -20.14
N LYS A 141 6.11 -2.31 -20.92
CA LYS A 141 4.70 -2.49 -20.56
C LYS A 141 4.40 -3.97 -20.37
N LEU A 142 3.48 -4.29 -19.46
CA LEU A 142 2.98 -5.65 -19.30
C LEU A 142 2.40 -6.17 -20.63
N PRO A 143 2.86 -7.33 -21.13
CA PRO A 143 2.27 -7.95 -22.31
C PRO A 143 0.77 -8.17 -22.15
N ARG A 144 0.02 -7.88 -23.22
CA ARG A 144 -1.44 -7.97 -23.23
C ARG A 144 -1.96 -9.34 -22.82
N GLN A 145 -1.30 -10.42 -23.25
CA GLN A 145 -1.68 -11.80 -22.94
C GLN A 145 -1.64 -12.07 -21.44
N ILE A 146 -0.67 -11.50 -20.71
CA ILE A 146 -0.57 -11.62 -19.26
C ILE A 146 -1.65 -10.77 -18.58
N HIS A 147 -1.89 -9.55 -19.09
CA HIS A 147 -2.92 -8.67 -18.58
C HIS A 147 -4.33 -9.28 -18.69
N GLU A 148 -4.63 -9.94 -19.81
CA GLU A 148 -5.95 -10.56 -20.08
C GLU A 148 -6.15 -11.90 -19.36
N ALA A 149 -5.08 -12.65 -19.09
CA ALA A 149 -5.14 -13.95 -18.45
C ALA A 149 -4.02 -14.16 -17.42
N PRO A 150 -3.98 -13.36 -16.34
CA PRO A 150 -2.88 -13.39 -15.36
C PRO A 150 -2.74 -14.74 -14.64
N GLU A 151 -3.86 -15.43 -14.37
CA GLU A 151 -3.85 -16.78 -13.76
C GLU A 151 -3.18 -17.84 -14.64
N LYS A 152 -3.01 -17.60 -15.95
CA LYS A 152 -2.34 -18.51 -16.89
C LYS A 152 -0.85 -18.19 -17.07
N ALA A 153 -0.38 -17.05 -16.56
CA ALA A 153 0.98 -16.59 -16.76
C ALA A 153 1.89 -17.14 -15.65
N SER A 154 2.90 -17.93 -16.03
CA SER A 154 3.83 -18.57 -15.08
C SER A 154 4.67 -17.60 -14.24
N CYS A 155 4.78 -16.34 -14.68
CA CYS A 155 5.49 -15.29 -13.95
C CYS A 155 4.63 -14.58 -12.88
N VAL A 156 3.32 -14.84 -12.84
CA VAL A 156 2.41 -14.28 -11.85
C VAL A 156 2.39 -15.21 -10.64
N VAL A 157 2.61 -14.63 -9.46
CA VAL A 157 2.68 -15.33 -8.17
C VAL A 157 1.57 -14.84 -7.26
N ILE A 158 0.88 -15.79 -6.62
CA ILE A 158 0.00 -15.56 -5.46
C ILE A 158 0.73 -16.16 -4.25
N PRO A 159 1.42 -15.34 -3.42
CA PRO A 159 2.14 -15.87 -2.28
C PRO A 159 1.16 -16.36 -1.20
N GLU A 160 1.59 -17.36 -0.43
CA GLU A 160 0.89 -17.78 0.79
C GLU A 160 1.04 -16.70 1.86
N ILE A 161 -0.09 -16.19 2.34
CA ILE A 161 -0.15 -15.07 3.30
C ILE A 161 -1.13 -15.47 4.42
N PRO A 162 -0.66 -16.22 5.45
CA PRO A 162 -1.45 -16.52 6.63
C PRO A 162 -1.95 -15.24 7.32
N ALA A 163 -3.09 -15.34 8.00
CA ALA A 163 -3.66 -14.23 8.75
C ALA A 163 -2.66 -13.69 9.79
N GLY A 164 -2.51 -12.36 9.84
CA GLY A 164 -1.49 -11.67 10.65
C GLY A 164 -0.20 -11.33 9.90
N SER A 165 0.00 -11.90 8.71
CA SER A 165 1.15 -11.57 7.85
C SER A 165 1.04 -10.16 7.24
N VAL A 166 2.18 -9.60 6.86
CA VAL A 166 2.29 -8.33 6.15
C VAL A 166 3.05 -8.51 4.84
N VAL A 167 2.52 -7.95 3.75
CA VAL A 167 3.20 -7.90 2.45
C VAL A 167 3.62 -6.46 2.19
N LEU A 168 4.91 -6.26 1.93
CA LEU A 168 5.45 -4.97 1.53
C LEU A 168 5.90 -5.03 0.07
N PHE A 169 5.50 -4.06 -0.74
CA PHE A 169 5.88 -4.00 -2.15
C PHE A 169 5.95 -2.56 -2.65
N SER A 170 6.83 -2.30 -3.62
CA SER A 170 6.85 -1.03 -4.35
C SER A 170 5.62 -0.94 -5.26
N GLU A 171 5.01 0.23 -5.36
CA GLU A 171 3.91 0.48 -6.31
C GLU A 171 4.32 0.34 -7.79
N ALA A 172 5.63 0.25 -8.09
CA ALA A 172 6.13 -0.08 -9.42
C ALA A 172 6.08 -1.59 -9.73
N VAL A 173 5.90 -2.45 -8.71
CA VAL A 173 5.65 -3.86 -8.94
C VAL A 173 4.31 -4.00 -9.65
N MET A 174 4.29 -4.76 -10.72
CA MET A 174 3.07 -5.18 -11.36
C MET A 174 2.30 -6.12 -10.41
N HIS A 175 1.13 -5.66 -9.96
CA HIS A 175 0.36 -6.30 -8.89
C HIS A 175 -1.15 -6.14 -9.09
N GLY A 176 -1.93 -6.69 -8.17
CA GLY A 176 -3.38 -6.54 -8.17
C GLY A 176 -4.06 -7.50 -7.20
N THR A 177 -5.32 -7.83 -7.49
CA THR A 177 -6.13 -8.73 -6.67
C THR A 177 -6.62 -9.92 -7.49
N ALA A 178 -6.14 -11.12 -7.14
CA ALA A 178 -6.63 -12.37 -7.70
C ALA A 178 -8.08 -12.64 -7.28
N PRO A 179 -8.85 -13.39 -8.11
CA PRO A 179 -10.19 -13.87 -7.75
C PRO A 179 -10.23 -14.53 -6.37
N TRP A 180 -11.23 -14.20 -5.55
CA TRP A 180 -11.37 -14.78 -4.22
C TRP A 180 -12.16 -16.09 -4.26
N ARG A 181 -11.58 -17.16 -3.71
CA ARG A 181 -12.10 -18.53 -3.80
C ARG A 181 -12.43 -19.14 -2.44
N ALA A 182 -11.96 -18.54 -1.35
CA ALA A 182 -12.20 -19.03 0.00
C ALA A 182 -13.65 -18.81 0.45
N ASP A 183 -14.12 -19.67 1.36
CA ASP A 183 -15.46 -19.54 1.98
C ASP A 183 -15.49 -18.47 3.08
N HIS A 184 -14.33 -18.10 3.65
CA HIS A 184 -14.22 -16.94 4.52
C HIS A 184 -14.06 -15.64 3.74
N GLU A 185 -14.43 -14.53 4.35
CA GLU A 185 -14.24 -13.21 3.76
C GLU A 185 -12.76 -12.82 3.75
N ARG A 186 -12.23 -12.31 2.63
CA ARG A 186 -10.93 -11.65 2.59
C ARG A 186 -10.99 -10.37 3.41
N ARG A 187 -9.99 -10.11 4.26
CA ARG A 187 -9.76 -8.80 4.87
C ARG A 187 -8.29 -8.41 4.79
N THR A 188 -8.00 -7.28 4.16
CA THR A 188 -6.64 -6.74 4.06
C THR A 188 -6.66 -5.22 4.28
N LEU A 189 -5.76 -4.69 5.10
CA LEU A 189 -5.60 -3.24 5.30
C LEU A 189 -4.36 -2.76 4.54
N LEU A 190 -4.52 -1.76 3.67
CA LEU A 190 -3.42 -1.19 2.91
C LEU A 190 -3.08 0.21 3.45
N TYR A 191 -1.81 0.37 3.83
CA TYR A 191 -1.18 1.63 4.17
C TYR A 191 -0.15 1.93 3.08
N LYS A 192 -0.29 3.07 2.43
CA LYS A 192 0.51 3.43 1.26
C LYS A 192 1.42 4.60 1.63
N TYR A 193 2.72 4.35 1.69
CA TYR A 193 3.73 5.32 2.14
C TYR A 193 4.53 5.86 0.96
N CYS A 194 4.93 7.12 1.05
CA CYS A 194 5.85 7.73 0.11
C CYS A 194 6.90 8.62 0.79
N VAL A 195 8.01 8.85 0.10
CA VAL A 195 9.00 9.87 0.52
C VAL A 195 8.31 11.22 0.72
N SER A 196 8.77 12.00 1.70
CA SER A 196 8.03 13.14 2.24
C SER A 196 7.59 14.14 1.18
N GLN A 197 8.44 14.45 0.19
CA GLN A 197 8.18 15.43 -0.86
C GLN A 197 7.23 14.95 -1.98
N MET A 198 6.85 13.68 -2.00
CA MET A 198 6.01 13.11 -3.05
C MET A 198 4.55 13.00 -2.61
N ALA A 199 3.61 13.14 -3.55
CA ALA A 199 2.19 12.82 -3.34
C ALA A 199 1.54 12.22 -4.58
N TRP A 200 0.65 11.25 -4.38
CA TRP A 200 -0.10 10.64 -5.48
C TRP A 200 -1.31 11.47 -5.91
N SER A 201 -2.05 12.04 -4.94
CA SER A 201 -3.14 12.99 -5.21
C SER A 201 -3.02 14.25 -4.35
N ARG A 202 -3.98 15.17 -4.45
CA ARG A 202 -4.03 16.39 -3.63
C ARG A 202 -4.62 16.16 -2.23
N ALA A 203 -5.28 15.01 -1.99
CA ALA A 203 -5.92 14.70 -0.71
C ALA A 203 -4.97 14.02 0.27
N ARG A 204 -5.18 14.21 1.58
CA ARG A 204 -4.38 13.58 2.66
C ARG A 204 -5.23 12.76 3.61
N VAL A 205 -4.57 11.81 4.25
CA VAL A 205 -5.13 11.11 5.41
C VAL A 205 -5.07 12.05 6.59
N LEU A 206 -6.21 12.31 7.21
CA LEU A 206 -6.33 13.18 8.37
C LEU A 206 -6.10 12.39 9.66
N PRO A 207 -5.46 12.97 10.69
CA PRO A 207 -5.32 12.33 11.99
C PRO A 207 -6.70 12.08 12.62
N PRO A 208 -7.01 10.88 13.14
CA PRO A 208 -8.27 10.61 13.80
C PRO A 208 -8.42 11.50 15.06
N PRO A 209 -9.57 12.18 15.25
CA PRO A 209 -9.74 13.13 16.36
C PRO A 209 -9.76 12.46 17.75
N ASP A 210 -10.24 11.22 17.83
CA ASP A 210 -10.50 10.53 19.10
C ASP A 210 -9.38 9.55 19.52
N VAL A 211 -8.27 9.51 18.78
CA VAL A 211 -7.12 8.64 19.09
C VAL A 211 -5.89 9.50 19.31
N ARG A 212 -5.27 9.35 20.48
CA ARG A 212 -3.99 10.00 20.77
C ARG A 212 -2.89 9.32 19.99
N LEU A 213 -2.33 10.02 19.01
CA LEU A 213 -1.20 9.54 18.21
C LEU A 213 0.13 9.73 18.95
N THR A 214 1.12 8.90 18.63
CA THR A 214 2.51 9.16 19.01
C THR A 214 3.10 10.26 18.11
N PRO A 215 4.17 10.95 18.53
CA PRO A 215 4.83 11.95 17.68
C PRO A 215 5.25 11.40 16.32
N ARG A 216 5.68 10.13 16.25
CA ARG A 216 6.01 9.47 14.98
C ARG A 216 4.78 9.24 14.11
N GLN A 217 3.66 8.83 14.69
CA GLN A 217 2.39 8.65 13.97
C GLN A 217 1.83 9.98 13.45
N GLU A 218 1.96 11.06 14.23
CA GLU A 218 1.61 12.42 13.76
C GLU A 218 2.50 12.83 12.58
N ALA A 219 3.82 12.59 12.68
CA ALA A 219 4.76 12.88 11.60
C ALA A 219 4.50 12.08 10.31
N LEU A 220 3.84 10.93 10.40
CA LEU A 220 3.42 10.15 9.22
C LEU A 220 2.20 10.75 8.50
N LEU A 221 1.45 11.68 9.11
CA LEU A 221 0.21 12.23 8.56
C LEU A 221 0.36 13.69 8.09
N THR A 222 1.59 14.14 7.84
CA THR A 222 1.86 15.51 7.39
C THR A 222 1.59 15.70 5.89
N GLU A 223 1.49 16.96 5.48
CA GLU A 223 1.56 17.34 4.07
C GLU A 223 2.96 17.05 3.48
N PRO A 224 3.07 16.95 2.14
CA PRO A 224 4.36 16.79 1.49
C PRO A 224 5.24 18.03 1.65
N ALA A 225 6.49 17.81 2.03
CA ALA A 225 7.49 18.87 2.10
C ALA A 225 8.91 18.32 1.98
N ASP A 226 9.87 19.23 1.82
CA ASP A 226 11.29 18.93 1.67
C ASP A 226 11.84 18.14 2.88
N PRO A 227 12.52 17.00 2.66
CA PRO A 227 13.04 16.16 3.74
C PRO A 227 14.15 16.88 4.50
N HIS A 228 14.22 16.67 5.82
CA HIS A 228 15.17 17.30 6.76
C HIS A 228 15.03 18.81 6.96
N THR A 229 14.44 19.55 6.01
CA THR A 229 14.12 20.98 6.19
C THR A 229 12.79 21.18 6.89
N PHE A 230 11.72 20.55 6.38
CA PHE A 230 10.36 20.70 6.89
C PHE A 230 9.78 19.40 7.44
N VAL A 231 10.33 18.25 7.05
CA VAL A 231 9.96 16.94 7.59
C VAL A 231 11.15 16.32 8.32
N PRO A 232 11.11 16.21 9.66
CA PRO A 232 12.20 15.61 10.43
C PRO A 232 12.29 14.10 10.15
N SER A 233 13.44 13.51 10.48
CA SER A 233 13.60 12.05 10.39
C SER A 233 12.70 11.36 11.42
N LEU A 234 11.99 10.31 10.98
CA LEU A 234 11.13 9.47 11.83
C LEU A 234 11.92 8.61 12.84
N PHE A 235 13.25 8.59 12.70
CA PHE A 235 14.18 7.76 13.47
C PHE A 235 15.16 8.57 14.32
N SER A 236 15.10 9.90 14.27
CA SER A 236 15.81 10.74 15.22
C SER A 236 15.14 10.61 16.58
N ASP A 237 15.92 10.37 17.63
CA ASP A 237 15.48 10.47 19.02
C ASP A 237 15.28 11.95 19.39
N GLY A 238 14.29 12.62 18.78
CA GLY A 238 14.05 14.05 18.94
C GLY A 238 15.23 14.95 18.52
N PRO A 239 15.10 16.28 18.67
CA PRO A 239 16.18 17.21 18.40
C PRO A 239 17.24 17.08 19.50
N GLY A 240 18.30 16.30 19.26
CA GLY A 240 19.35 16.14 20.28
C GLY A 240 20.54 15.24 19.94
N VAL A 241 20.70 14.76 18.71
CA VAL A 241 21.93 14.08 18.31
C VAL A 241 22.58 14.89 17.20
N GLU A 242 23.49 15.76 17.62
CA GLU A 242 24.36 16.57 16.76
C GLU A 242 25.01 15.69 15.68
N ARG A 243 25.01 16.20 14.44
CA ARG A 243 25.92 15.76 13.38
C ARG A 243 27.21 16.54 13.46
#